data_AF-A0A962VAK7-F1
#
_entry.id   AF-A0A962VAK7-F1
#
_cell.length_a   1.000
_cell.length_b   1.000
_cell.length_c   1.000
_cell.angle_alpha   90.00
_cell.angle_beta   90.00
_cell.angle_gamma   90.00
#
_symmetry.space_group_name_H-M   'P 1'
#
loop_
_entity.id
_entity.type
_entity.pdbx_description
1 polymer ?
#
loop_
_entity_poly.entity_id
_entity_poly.type
_entity_poly.pdbx_seq_one_letter_code
_entity_poly.pdbx_strand_id
1 'polypeptide(L)'
;TFCVTLNPTRHIDPTRILARMTYQHPVFSPSSVAAQRRHAEINGVNRTWYCGAYWRNGFHEDGVSSALQTVQNLTQQTLAA
;
A
#
# COMPACT_ATOMS: atom_id res chain seq x y z
N THR A 1 12.67 27.21 -9.19
CA THR A 1 12.14 26.37 -8.10
C THR A 1 10.96 25.57 -8.62
N PHE A 2 10.82 24.32 -8.18
CA PHE A 2 9.65 23.48 -8.48
C PHE A 2 8.68 23.53 -7.30
N CYS A 3 7.37 23.57 -7.58
CA CYS A 3 6.33 23.55 -6.58
C CYS A 3 5.42 22.34 -6.82
N VAL A 4 5.06 21.64 -5.75
CA VAL A 4 4.05 20.59 -5.77
C VAL A 4 2.87 21.09 -4.95
N THR A 5 1.65 20.85 -5.42
CA THR A 5 0.43 21.20 -4.69
C THR A 5 -0.51 20.02 -4.72
N LEU A 6 -1.10 19.70 -3.58
CA LEU A 6 -2.07 18.63 -3.41
C LEU A 6 -3.43 19.26 -3.07
N ASN A 7 -4.48 18.89 -3.81
CA ASN A 7 -5.86 19.35 -3.59
C ASN A 7 -5.98 20.88 -3.40
N PRO A 8 -5.51 21.71 -4.36
CA PRO A 8 -5.55 23.16 -4.21
C PRO A 8 -6.98 23.70 -4.15
N THR A 9 -7.21 24.67 -3.26
CA THR A 9 -8.48 25.43 -3.18
C THR A 9 -8.52 26.65 -4.12
N ARG A 10 -7.39 26.99 -4.76
CA ARG A 10 -7.25 28.11 -5.70
C ARG A 10 -6.78 27.63 -7.07
N HIS A 11 -7.14 28.37 -8.11
CA HIS A 11 -6.69 28.07 -9.47
C HIS A 11 -5.18 28.25 -9.63
N ILE A 12 -4.58 27.36 -10.41
CA ILE A 12 -3.18 27.42 -10.86
C ILE A 12 -3.21 27.76 -12.35
N ASP A 13 -2.39 28.71 -12.78
CA ASP A 13 -2.18 29.05 -14.19
C ASP A 13 -1.91 27.78 -15.02
N PRO A 14 -2.81 27.40 -15.95
CA PRO A 14 -2.68 26.16 -16.70
C PRO A 14 -1.39 26.05 -17.51
N THR A 15 -0.81 27.17 -17.92
CA THR A 15 0.42 27.22 -18.73
C THR A 15 1.67 26.87 -17.92
N ARG A 16 1.57 26.86 -16.58
CA ARG A 16 2.67 26.58 -15.66
C ARG A 16 2.60 25.18 -15.05
N ILE A 17 1.61 24.36 -15.44
CA ILE A 17 1.40 23.02 -14.89
C ILE A 17 2.22 22.02 -15.71
N LEU A 18 3.26 21.46 -15.08
CA LEU A 18 4.13 20.48 -15.72
C LEU A 18 3.49 19.08 -15.77
N ALA A 19 2.73 18.71 -14.73
CA ALA A 19 2.05 17.43 -14.65
C ALA A 19 0.83 17.53 -13.70
N ARG A 20 -0.18 16.69 -13.96
CA ARG A 20 -1.29 16.42 -13.03
C ARG A 20 -1.41 14.92 -12.86
N MET A 21 -1.57 14.47 -11.62
CA MET A 21 -1.65 13.07 -11.27
C MET A 21 -2.76 12.89 -10.24
N THR A 22 -3.53 11.82 -10.37
CA THR A 22 -4.55 11.43 -9.41
C THR A 22 -4.03 10.25 -8.61
N TYR A 23 -3.95 10.41 -7.30
CA TYR A 23 -3.56 9.35 -6.37
C TYR A 23 -4.74 8.98 -5.48
N GLN A 24 -4.81 7.71 -5.10
CA GLN A 24 -5.70 7.24 -4.06
C GLN A 24 -4.88 6.88 -2.82
N HIS A 25 -5.28 7.44 -1.68
CA HIS A 25 -4.69 7.09 -0.39
C HIS A 25 -5.63 6.17 0.40
N PRO A 26 -5.13 5.07 0.99
CA PRO A 26 -5.93 4.23 1.87
C PRO A 26 -6.48 5.07 3.04
N VAL A 27 -7.75 4.89 3.34
CA VAL A 27 -8.37 5.47 4.54
C VAL A 27 -8.29 4.45 5.65
N PHE A 28 -7.58 4.80 6.72
CA PHE A 28 -7.50 3.95 7.91
C PHE A 28 -8.65 4.25 8.86
N SER A 29 -9.39 3.20 9.21
CA SER A 29 -10.48 3.21 10.17
C SER A 29 -10.25 2.11 11.21
N PRO A 30 -10.96 2.13 12.35
CA PRO A 30 -10.93 1.01 13.29
C PRO A 30 -11.27 -0.33 12.62
N SER A 31 -12.20 -0.34 11.65
CA SER A 31 -12.55 -1.55 10.90
C SER A 31 -11.45 -2.00 9.95
N SER A 32 -10.73 -1.09 9.30
CA SER A 32 -9.59 -1.47 8.44
C SER A 32 -8.45 -2.06 9.26
N VAL A 33 -8.16 -1.47 10.43
CA VAL A 33 -7.12 -1.98 11.35
C VAL A 33 -7.53 -3.34 11.94
N ALA A 34 -8.82 -3.54 12.26
CA ALA A 34 -9.32 -4.85 12.67
C ALA A 34 -9.18 -5.89 11.55
N ALA A 35 -9.45 -5.52 10.30
CA ALA A 35 -9.28 -6.40 9.15
C ALA A 35 -7.81 -6.78 8.90
N GLN A 36 -6.85 -5.88 9.12
CA GLN A 36 -5.41 -6.20 9.02
C GLN A 36 -5.01 -7.36 9.93
N ARG A 37 -5.59 -7.48 11.12
CA ARG A 37 -5.31 -8.59 12.07
C ARG A 37 -5.78 -9.95 11.55
N ARG A 38 -6.68 -9.94 10.56
CA ARG A 38 -7.26 -11.13 9.93
C ARG A 38 -6.52 -11.53 8.65
N HIS A 39 -5.33 -10.98 8.40
CA HIS A 39 -4.52 -11.26 7.21
C HIS A 39 -4.29 -12.76 6.97
N ALA A 40 -4.06 -13.54 8.03
CA ALA A 40 -3.84 -14.98 7.96
C ALA A 40 -5.05 -15.77 7.42
N GLU A 41 -6.26 -15.20 7.43
CA GLU A 41 -7.46 -15.85 6.89
C GLU A 41 -7.44 -15.94 5.36
N ILE A 42 -6.73 -15.03 4.70
CA ILE A 42 -6.65 -14.96 3.23
C ILE A 42 -5.25 -15.25 2.69
N ASN A 43 -4.21 -15.02 3.48
CA ASN A 43 -2.84 -15.09 2.99
C ASN A 43 -2.34 -16.54 2.88
N GLY A 44 -1.81 -16.91 1.72
CA GLY A 44 -1.36 -18.28 1.42
C GLY A 44 -2.48 -19.23 0.99
N VAL A 45 -3.73 -18.77 0.99
CA VAL A 45 -4.90 -19.55 0.52
C VAL A 45 -4.92 -19.56 -1.02
N ASN A 46 -5.21 -20.71 -1.62
CA ASN A 46 -5.31 -20.86 -3.08
C ASN A 46 -4.09 -20.32 -3.83
N ARG A 47 -2.89 -20.60 -3.31
CA ARG A 47 -1.61 -20.16 -3.88
C ARG A 47 -1.52 -18.63 -4.07
N THR A 48 -2.26 -17.87 -3.28
CA THR A 48 -2.33 -16.41 -3.38
C THR A 48 -1.77 -15.77 -2.11
N TRP A 49 -0.95 -14.74 -2.29
CA TRP A 49 -0.28 -14.05 -1.21
C TRP A 49 -0.43 -12.54 -1.39
N TYR A 50 -0.57 -11.83 -0.28
CA TYR A 50 -0.88 -10.41 -0.27
C TYR A 50 0.20 -9.61 0.47
N CYS A 51 0.78 -8.64 -0.22
CA CYS A 51 1.69 -7.64 0.34
C CYS A 51 1.29 -6.23 -0.09
N GLY A 52 1.80 -5.23 0.61
CA GLY A 52 1.51 -3.82 0.38
C GLY A 52 1.44 -3.00 1.65
N ALA A 53 1.57 -1.68 1.50
CA ALA A 53 1.62 -0.73 2.62
C ALA A 53 0.34 -0.75 3.49
N TYR A 54 -0.78 -1.18 2.92
CA TYR A 54 -2.07 -1.31 3.59
C TYR A 54 -2.13 -2.44 4.62
N TRP A 55 -1.10 -3.29 4.74
CA TRP A 55 -0.99 -4.28 5.83
C TRP A 55 -0.43 -3.70 7.13
N ARG A 56 -0.09 -2.40 7.17
CA ARG A 56 0.34 -1.67 8.37
C ARG A 56 -0.15 -0.21 8.33
N ASN A 57 0.73 0.78 8.36
CA ASN A 57 0.40 2.20 8.52
C ASN A 57 0.36 2.97 7.18
N GLY A 58 0.55 2.30 6.05
CA GLY A 58 0.43 2.92 4.73
C GLY A 58 1.71 3.59 4.21
N PHE A 59 2.86 3.40 4.87
CA PHE A 59 4.14 3.97 4.44
C PHE A 59 4.91 3.05 3.47
N HIS A 60 5.96 3.59 2.84
CA HIS A 60 6.78 2.83 1.88
C HIS A 60 7.47 1.64 2.56
N GLU A 61 7.93 1.85 3.79
CA GLU A 61 8.57 0.86 4.66
C GLU A 61 7.63 -0.30 4.99
N ASP A 62 6.33 -0.03 5.12
CA ASP A 62 5.31 -1.05 5.34
C ASP A 62 5.12 -1.94 4.10
N GLY A 63 5.20 -1.32 2.92
CA GLY A 63 5.19 -2.02 1.64
C GLY A 63 6.38 -2.97 1.52
N VAL A 64 7.60 -2.47 1.78
CA VAL A 64 8.82 -3.29 1.76
C VAL A 64 8.74 -4.42 2.81
N SER A 65 8.36 -4.09 4.03
CA SER A 65 8.32 -5.05 5.14
C SER A 65 7.29 -6.16 4.90
N SER A 66 6.13 -5.85 4.35
CA SER A 66 5.11 -6.87 4.00
C SER A 66 5.51 -7.72 2.79
N ALA A 67 6.25 -7.16 1.82
CA ALA A 67 6.80 -7.92 0.70
C ALA A 67 7.86 -8.92 1.18
N LEU A 68 8.79 -8.50 2.05
CA LEU A 68 9.79 -9.39 2.64
C LEU A 68 9.15 -10.56 3.39
N GLN A 69 8.14 -10.29 4.22
CA GLN A 69 7.38 -11.32 4.92
C GLN A 69 6.70 -12.29 3.96
N THR A 70 6.11 -11.77 2.88
CA THR A 70 5.45 -12.60 1.86
C THR A 70 6.46 -13.54 1.20
N VAL A 71 7.61 -13.04 0.75
CA VAL A 71 8.66 -13.85 0.13
C VAL A 71 9.18 -14.94 1.10
N GLN A 72 9.39 -14.60 2.37
CA GLN A 72 9.78 -15.58 3.39
C GLN A 72 8.76 -16.72 3.52
N ASN A 73 7.47 -16.38 3.60
CA ASN A 73 6.41 -17.38 3.73
C ASN A 73 6.27 -18.27 2.48
N LEU A 74 6.35 -17.67 1.27
CA LEU A 74 6.37 -18.45 0.01
C LEU A 74 7.54 -19.44 -0.01
N THR A 75 8.71 -19.00 0.45
CA THR A 75 9.93 -19.82 0.47
C THR A 75 9.76 -20.99 1.44
N GLN A 76 9.25 -20.73 2.64
CA GLN A 76 8.96 -21.79 3.63
C GLN A 76 7.91 -22.78 3.11
N GLN A 77 6.83 -22.32 2.46
CA GLN A 77 5.83 -23.21 1.87
C GLN A 77 6.44 -24.08 0.77
N THR A 78 7.33 -23.53 -0.06
CA THR A 78 7.99 -24.26 -1.15
C THR A 78 8.93 -25.35 -0.61
N LEU A 79 9.66 -25.05 0.47
CA LEU A 79 10.57 -26.02 1.10
C LEU A 79 9.85 -27.12 1.89
N ALA A 80 8.62 -26.88 2.30
CA ALA A 80 7.80 -27.84 3.05
C ALA A 80 6.97 -28.78 2.15
N ALA A 81 6.96 -28.55 0.84
CA ALA A 81 6.28 -29.36 -0.17
C ALA A 81 7.25 -30.32 -0.86
#